data_AF-W2TLB5-F1
#
_entry.id   AF-W2TLB5-F1
#
_cell.length_a   1.000
_cell.length_b   1.000
_cell.length_c   1.000
_cell.angle_alpha   90.00
_cell.angle_beta   90.00
_cell.angle_gamma   90.00
#
_symmetry.space_group_name_H-M   'P 1'
#
loop_
_entity.id
_entity.type
_entity.pdbx_description
1 polymer ?
#
loop_
_entity_poly.entity_id
_entity_poly.type
_entity_poly.pdbx_seq_one_letter_code
_entity_poly.pdbx_strand_id
1 'polypeptide(L)'
;MELKEELPAGSENVTGQCEKGFRRLTKDQPVGLKYIGIVLNLIREVTDAFGNVHELRVRALPLTEENKPKAFVHWVSSPATAEVRLYDRL
;
A
#
# COMPACT_ATOMS: atom_id res chain seq x y z
N MET A 1 0.09 -16.12 -12.25
CA MET A 1 -1.09 -16.51 -11.47
C MET A 1 -1.91 -15.24 -11.33
N GLU A 2 -2.97 -15.16 -12.12
CA GLU A 2 -3.79 -13.96 -12.32
C GLU A 2 -4.48 -13.54 -11.02
N LEU A 3 -4.30 -12.28 -10.63
CA LEU A 3 -5.15 -11.58 -9.68
C LEU A 3 -6.11 -10.72 -10.51
N LYS A 4 -7.35 -11.17 -10.64
CA LYS A 4 -8.46 -10.32 -11.11
C LYS A 4 -9.21 -9.85 -9.87
N GLU A 5 -9.12 -8.57 -9.57
CA GLU A 5 -10.07 -7.88 -8.69
C GLU A 5 -10.53 -6.65 -9.46
N GLU A 6 -11.80 -6.65 -9.87
CA GLU A 6 -12.39 -5.55 -10.65
C GLU A 6 -12.77 -4.40 -9.70
N LEU A 7 -12.15 -3.23 -9.88
CA LEU A 7 -12.52 -1.99 -9.20
C LEU A 7 -13.62 -1.26 -9.98
N PRO A 8 -14.75 -0.88 -9.35
CA PRO A 8 -15.72 -0.01 -10.01
C PRO A 8 -15.19 1.42 -10.16
N ALA A 9 -15.37 1.98 -11.34
CA ALA A 9 -14.99 3.33 -11.72
C ALA A 9 -15.68 4.39 -10.85
N GLY A 10 -14.93 4.97 -9.91
CA GLY A 10 -15.22 6.23 -9.25
C GLY A 10 -14.17 7.26 -9.66
N SER A 11 -14.54 8.15 -10.57
CA SER A 11 -13.70 9.23 -11.08
C SER A 11 -13.55 10.34 -10.03
N GLU A 12 -12.49 10.27 -9.22
CA GLU A 12 -12.10 11.34 -8.28
C GLU A 12 -10.56 11.48 -8.23
N ASN A 13 -10.03 12.51 -8.92
CA ASN A 13 -8.71 13.14 -8.80
C ASN A 13 -7.52 12.27 -8.32
N VAL A 14 -6.77 11.68 -9.28
CA VAL A 14 -5.39 11.22 -9.05
C VAL A 14 -4.44 12.42 -9.01
N THR A 15 -4.55 13.24 -7.97
CA THR A 15 -3.44 14.12 -7.58
C THR A 15 -2.52 13.31 -6.70
N GLY A 16 -1.35 12.93 -7.22
CA GLY A 16 -0.24 12.30 -6.48
C GLY A 16 0.39 13.20 -5.42
N GLN A 17 -0.37 14.10 -4.82
CA GLN A 17 0.05 14.98 -3.74
C GLN A 17 -0.47 14.43 -2.42
N CYS A 18 0.48 14.17 -1.52
CA CYS A 18 0.24 13.68 -0.17
C CYS A 18 -0.68 14.68 0.56
N GLU A 19 -1.96 14.35 0.72
CA GLU A 19 -2.87 15.16 1.53
C GLU A 19 -2.34 15.23 2.96
N LYS A 20 -2.47 16.41 3.62
CA LYS A 20 -2.03 16.65 4.99
C LYS A 20 -2.80 15.75 5.97
N GLY A 21 -2.36 14.50 6.11
CA GLY A 21 -3.04 13.47 6.89
C GLY A 21 -2.86 12.06 6.35
N PHE A 22 -2.35 11.89 5.12
CA PHE A 22 -2.18 10.57 4.52
C PHE A 22 -1.04 9.77 5.15
N ARG A 23 -1.41 8.75 5.92
CA ARG A 23 -0.51 7.90 6.72
C ARG A 23 -0.29 6.52 6.07
N ARG A 24 -0.11 6.47 4.74
CA ARG A 24 0.21 5.24 4.00
C ARG A 24 1.48 5.42 3.17
N LEU A 25 1.89 4.37 2.45
CA LEU A 25 3.06 4.39 1.58
C LEU A 25 2.85 5.40 0.43
N THR A 26 3.80 6.30 0.24
CA THR A 26 3.88 7.18 -0.93
C THR A 26 5.32 7.24 -1.43
N LYS A 27 5.56 7.91 -2.57
CA LYS A 27 6.92 8.11 -3.11
C LYS A 27 7.86 8.77 -2.11
N ASP A 28 7.34 9.70 -1.31
CA ASP A 28 8.12 10.49 -0.36
C ASP A 28 7.97 10.01 1.09
N GLN A 29 7.04 9.09 1.36
CA GLN A 29 6.73 8.63 2.71
C GLN A 29 6.94 7.12 2.86
N PRO A 30 7.92 6.69 3.67
CA PRO A 30 8.08 5.29 3.98
C PRO A 30 7.02 4.80 4.96
N VAL A 31 6.73 3.50 4.91
CA VAL A 31 5.76 2.85 5.81
C VAL A 31 6.39 1.68 6.55
N GLY A 32 6.01 1.48 7.80
CA GLY A 32 6.42 0.32 8.58
C GLY A 32 5.50 -0.87 8.36
N LEU A 33 6.07 -2.07 8.34
CA LEU A 33 5.30 -3.30 8.43
C LEU A 33 5.07 -3.65 9.90
N LYS A 34 3.80 -3.84 10.26
CA LYS A 34 3.42 -4.11 11.64
C LYS A 34 4.04 -5.44 12.13
N TYR A 35 4.57 -5.41 13.36
CA TYR A 35 5.10 -6.56 14.11
C TYR A 35 6.39 -7.22 13.58
N ILE A 36 6.98 -6.74 12.49
CA ILE A 36 8.22 -7.33 11.95
C ILE A 36 9.45 -6.41 11.98
N GLY A 37 9.27 -5.14 12.33
CA GLY A 37 10.40 -4.19 12.43
C GLY A 37 11.07 -3.90 11.08
N ILE A 38 10.29 -3.87 9.99
CA ILE A 38 10.77 -3.53 8.65
C ILE A 38 10.10 -2.25 8.18
N VAL A 39 10.88 -1.36 7.55
CA VAL A 39 10.44 -0.14 6.90
C VAL A 39 10.55 -0.33 5.38
N LEU A 40 9.50 0.02 4.65
CA LEU A 40 9.44 -0.04 3.21
C LEU A 40 9.52 1.36 2.60
N ASN A 41 10.46 1.52 1.65
CA ASN A 41 10.60 2.72 0.83
C ASN A 41 10.20 2.38 -0.60
N LEU A 42 9.32 3.18 -1.20
CA LEU A 42 8.89 2.98 -2.58
C LEU A 42 10.05 3.32 -3.54
N ILE A 43 10.40 2.37 -4.42
CA ILE A 43 11.39 2.59 -5.48
C ILE A 43 10.67 2.98 -6.77
N ARG A 44 9.68 2.17 -7.17
CA ARG A 44 8.89 2.42 -8.37
C ARG A 44 7.56 1.68 -8.34
N GLU A 45 6.59 2.27 -9.00
CA GLU A 45 5.31 1.65 -9.34
C GLU A 45 5.46 0.94 -10.68
N VAL A 46 4.90 -0.26 -10.80
CA VAL A 46 4.80 -0.99 -12.07
C VAL A 46 3.35 -0.91 -12.52
N THR A 47 3.15 -0.25 -13.66
CA THR A 47 1.83 -0.03 -14.26
C THR A 47 1.61 -0.98 -15.43
N ASP A 48 0.35 -1.35 -15.65
CA ASP A 48 -0.07 -2.06 -16.85
C ASP A 48 -0.12 -1.13 -18.09
N ALA A 49 -0.57 -1.68 -19.23
CA ALA A 49 -0.74 -0.92 -20.48
C ALA A 49 -1.86 0.15 -20.41
N PHE A 50 -2.74 0.06 -19.41
CA PHE A 50 -3.86 0.97 -19.18
C PHE A 50 -3.55 2.03 -18.11
N GLY A 51 -2.35 1.99 -17.52
CA GLY A 51 -1.90 2.92 -16.48
C GLY A 51 -2.27 2.52 -15.05
N ASN A 52 -2.83 1.34 -14.82
CA ASN A 52 -3.18 0.87 -13.48
C ASN A 52 -1.95 0.29 -12.76
N VAL A 53 -1.73 0.68 -11.51
CA VAL A 53 -0.64 0.14 -10.68
C VAL A 53 -1.02 -1.26 -10.19
N HIS A 54 -0.31 -2.28 -10.64
CA HIS A 54 -0.53 -3.67 -10.20
C HIS A 54 0.57 -4.19 -9.28
N GLU A 55 1.77 -3.61 -9.31
CA GLU A 55 2.89 -4.02 -8.44
C GLU A 55 3.67 -2.80 -7.96
N LEU A 56 4.11 -2.86 -6.70
CA LEU A 56 5.00 -1.86 -6.10
C LEU A 56 6.36 -2.50 -5.83
N ARG A 57 7.42 -1.95 -6.42
CA ARG A 57 8.78 -2.32 -6.04
C ARG A 57 9.25 -1.43 -4.91
N VAL A 58 9.55 -2.07 -3.78
CA VAL A 58 9.94 -1.40 -2.55
C VAL A 58 11.32 -1.88 -2.10
N ARG A 59 12.06 -1.02 -1.39
CA ARG A 59 13.25 -1.39 -0.64
C ARG A 59 12.83 -1.66 0.81
N ALA A 60 13.16 -2.83 1.32
CA ALA A 60 12.99 -3.18 2.73
C ALA A 60 14.25 -2.84 3.53
N LEU A 61 14.08 -2.15 4.65
CA LEU A 61 15.14 -1.75 5.57
C LEU A 61 14.74 -2.15 7.00
N PRO A 62 15.68 -2.54 7.87
CA PRO A 62 15.38 -2.76 9.28
C PRO A 62 14.96 -1.44 9.95
N LEU A 63 13.98 -1.50 10.85
CA LEU A 63 13.53 -0.36 11.64
C LEU A 63 14.62 0.07 12.63
N THR A 64 15.00 1.34 12.55
CA THR A 64 15.90 2.04 13.47
C THR A 64 15.20 3.30 13.99
N GLU A 65 15.72 3.89 15.07
CA GLU A 65 15.15 5.15 15.58
C GLU A 65 15.25 6.30 14.56
N GLU A 66 16.25 6.25 13.67
CA GLU A 66 16.50 7.24 12.62
C GLU A 66 15.52 7.13 11.45
N ASN A 67 15.04 5.92 11.13
CA ASN A 67 14.18 5.66 9.97
C ASN A 67 12.72 5.37 10.35
N LYS A 68 12.31 5.79 11.55
CA LYS A 68 10.99 5.52 12.11
C LYS A 68 9.86 6.05 11.21
N PRO A 69 9.01 5.17 10.66
CA PRO A 69 7.97 5.58 9.73
C PRO A 69 6.82 6.26 10.46
N LYS A 70 6.09 7.14 9.75
CA LYS A 70 4.93 7.86 10.30
C LYS A 70 3.72 6.96 10.56
N ALA A 71 3.72 5.76 9.98
CA ALA A 71 2.61 4.83 10.06
C ALA A 71 3.06 3.39 9.88
N PHE A 72 2.26 2.47 10.43
CA PHE A 72 2.42 1.03 10.25
C PHE A 72 1.19 0.44 9.57
N VAL A 73 1.41 -0.42 8.57
CA VAL A 73 0.34 -1.10 7.83
C VAL A 73 0.34 -2.60 8.11
N HIS A 74 -0.85 -3.19 7.99
CA HIS A 74 -1.01 -4.63 7.99
C HIS A 74 -0.48 -5.23 6.67
N TRP A 75 -0.02 -6.48 6.74
CA TRP A 75 0.59 -7.17 5.61
C TRP A 75 0.35 -8.67 5.74
N VAL A 76 0.50 -9.37 4.62
CA VAL A 76 0.39 -10.83 4.53
C VAL A 76 1.49 -11.31 3.58
N SER A 77 2.29 -12.30 3.99
CA SER A 77 3.36 -12.88 3.16
C SER A 77 2.82 -13.87 2.13
N SER A 78 1.89 -14.73 2.57
CA SER A 78 1.27 -15.77 1.78
C SER A 78 -0.25 -15.62 1.94
N PRO A 79 -0.91 -14.92 0.99
CA PRO A 79 -2.33 -14.70 1.07
C PRO A 79 -3.09 -16.02 0.88
N ALA A 80 -4.05 -16.28 1.78
CA ALA A 80 -5.03 -17.34 1.60
C ALA A 80 -6.32 -16.74 1.03
N THR A 81 -7.03 -17.51 0.21
CA THR A 81 -8.32 -17.08 -0.34
C THR A 81 -9.36 -17.02 0.78
N ALA A 82 -10.01 -15.87 0.94
CA ALA A 82 -11.04 -15.64 1.95
C ALA A 82 -12.14 -14.73 1.39
N GLU A 83 -13.37 -14.91 1.89
CA GLU A 83 -14.51 -14.02 1.61
C GLU A 83 -14.65 -13.02 2.75
N VAL A 84 -14.67 -11.72 2.42
CA VAL A 84 -14.85 -10.64 3.40
C VAL A 84 -16.22 -10.01 3.19
N ARG A 85 -17.08 -10.03 4.23
CA ARG A 85 -18.39 -9.38 4.21
C ARG A 85 -18.35 -8.10 5.03
N LEU A 86 -18.51 -6.97 4.37
CA LEU A 86 -18.62 -5.65 5.00
C LEU A 86 -20.10 -5.36 5.26
N TYR A 87 -20.45 -5.10 6.51
CA TYR A 87 -21.80 -4.74 6.92
C TYR A 87 -21.80 -3.30 7.44
N ASP A 88 -22.79 -2.52 7.03
CA ASP A 88 -23.06 -1.19 7.57
C ASP A 88 -24.13 -1.24 8.65
N ARG A 89 -24.36 -0.09 9.30
CA ARG A 89 -25.41 0.04 10.31
C ARG A 89 -26.77 -0.27 9.67
N LEU A 90 -27.53 -1.13 10.34
CA LEU A 90 -28.89 -1.53 9.96
C LEU A 90 -29.86 -0.35 9.99
#